data_AF-A0A7V7K070-F1
#
_entry.id   AF-A0A7V7K070-F1
#
_cell.length_a   1.000
_cell.length_b   1.000
_cell.length_c   1.000
_cell.angle_alpha   90.00
_cell.angle_beta   90.00
_cell.angle_gamma   90.00
#
_symmetry.space_group_name_H-M   'P 1'
#
loop_
_entity.id
_entity.type
_entity.pdbx_description
1 polymer ?
#
loop_
_entity_poly.entity_id
_entity_poly.type
_entity_poly.pdbx_seq_one_letter_code
_entity_poly.pdbx_strand_id
1 'polypeptide(L)'
;MMETDIFKEEAYDLLDDIEEALLELGKDPTDSELLNRLFRDFHTIKGSGAMFGFSHVSDFTHRVETAIDTVRQGKITFSDELMDLVLQARDQILRLIDVEDPQAEFDSAETQALLAQLSAVVTGKPTVSEPEKAASLATAGQVADQSVGRTPSPQAIPADFLAEVEELFDSINSIVAELRADHNEAKLINKLYRTIHTIQGSATMYEYEQLADFCYQVESAVNAVKQGFALINDEALDLILQANELMRFTLDLNNPADVSHQNKLADIVGQLQDWAVSLDDAAHAQSAKGPGVGAAKKVEGLKILIVEDEFVSRYLLEEFLAPYGTSHSAVDGYEAVLAFKTALTEKRPYRLVCLDIMMPGLDGREVAKEIRRLEKELHVDTPCKVVMTTALTDDKIKDELLAAGFCDAYLSKPLQLDKLNELIISFQAV
;
A
#
# COMPACT_ATOMS: atom_id res chain seq x y z
N MET A 1 2.81 -9.70 4.61
CA MET A 1 3.19 -9.77 3.18
C MET A 1 4.57 -9.17 3.08
N MET A 2 5.49 -9.71 2.28
CA MET A 2 6.72 -8.94 2.01
C MET A 2 6.32 -7.61 1.35
N GLU A 3 7.06 -6.53 1.56
CA GLU A 3 6.82 -5.24 0.87
C GLU A 3 6.71 -5.43 -0.65
N THR A 4 7.39 -6.44 -1.17
CA THR A 4 7.33 -6.91 -2.56
C THR A 4 5.98 -7.53 -2.94
N ASP A 5 5.26 -8.19 -2.03
CA ASP A 5 3.94 -8.77 -2.30
C ASP A 5 2.86 -7.69 -2.43
N ILE A 6 2.96 -6.59 -1.66
CA ILE A 6 2.06 -5.43 -1.79
C ILE A 6 2.21 -4.80 -3.17
N PHE A 7 3.47 -4.62 -3.62
CA PHE A 7 3.75 -4.20 -4.99
C PHE A 7 3.18 -5.17 -6.02
N LYS A 8 3.34 -6.49 -5.81
CA LYS A 8 2.80 -7.50 -6.74
C LYS A 8 1.28 -7.40 -6.86
N GLU A 9 0.57 -7.30 -5.73
CA GLU A 9 -0.89 -7.13 -5.72
C GLU A 9 -1.33 -5.85 -6.42
N GLU A 10 -0.70 -4.70 -6.10
CA GLU A 10 -0.97 -3.44 -6.80
C GLU A 10 -0.69 -3.55 -8.30
N ALA A 11 0.42 -4.18 -8.68
CA ALA A 11 0.79 -4.33 -10.06
C ALA A 11 -0.17 -5.28 -10.82
N TYR A 12 -0.66 -6.36 -10.21
CA TYR A 12 -1.68 -7.22 -10.84
C TYR A 12 -2.95 -6.43 -11.13
N ASP A 13 -3.41 -5.67 -10.14
CA ASP A 13 -4.55 -4.78 -10.23
C ASP A 13 -4.41 -3.75 -11.37
N LEU A 14 -3.22 -3.14 -11.51
CA LEU A 14 -2.90 -2.20 -12.59
C LEU A 14 -2.77 -2.90 -13.95
N LEU A 15 -2.24 -4.13 -14.00
CA LEU A 15 -2.12 -4.91 -15.23
C LEU A 15 -3.48 -5.34 -15.77
N ASP A 16 -4.48 -5.53 -14.90
CA ASP A 16 -5.87 -5.79 -15.29
C ASP A 16 -6.55 -4.51 -15.80
N ASP A 17 -6.31 -3.36 -15.15
CA ASP A 17 -6.78 -2.05 -15.64
C ASP A 17 -6.21 -1.68 -17.01
N ILE A 18 -4.92 -1.98 -17.23
CA ILE A 18 -4.24 -1.84 -18.53
C ILE A 18 -4.94 -2.70 -19.58
N GLU A 19 -5.25 -3.96 -19.27
CA GLU A 19 -5.93 -4.86 -20.21
C GLU A 19 -7.33 -4.35 -20.59
N GLU A 20 -8.10 -3.86 -19.61
CA GLU A 20 -9.41 -3.24 -19.86
C GLU A 20 -9.28 -1.99 -20.74
N ALA A 21 -8.34 -1.09 -20.44
CA ALA A 21 -8.10 0.11 -21.23
C ALA A 21 -7.68 -0.21 -22.68
N LEU A 22 -6.85 -1.24 -22.88
CA LEU A 22 -6.44 -1.69 -24.21
C LEU A 22 -7.61 -2.25 -25.02
N LEU A 23 -8.52 -3.01 -24.40
CA LEU A 23 -9.74 -3.51 -25.06
C LEU A 23 -10.66 -2.37 -25.53
N GLU A 24 -10.73 -1.27 -24.77
CA GLU A 24 -11.51 -0.10 -25.14
C GLU A 24 -10.82 0.75 -26.21
N LEU A 25 -9.50 0.94 -26.12
CA LEU A 25 -8.68 1.58 -27.15
C LEU A 25 -8.73 0.82 -28.48
N GLY A 26 -8.96 -0.50 -28.46
CA GLY A 26 -9.19 -1.28 -29.68
C GLY A 26 -10.45 -0.85 -30.46
N LYS A 27 -11.38 -0.13 -29.82
CA LYS A 27 -12.58 0.44 -30.44
C LYS A 27 -12.36 1.88 -30.88
N ASP A 28 -11.67 2.67 -30.05
CA ASP A 28 -11.28 4.05 -30.36
C ASP A 28 -9.82 4.32 -29.96
N PRO A 29 -8.86 4.16 -30.89
CA PRO A 29 -7.43 4.34 -30.60
C PRO A 29 -7.02 5.80 -30.39
N THR A 30 -7.96 6.75 -30.53
CA THR A 30 -7.71 8.19 -30.36
C THR A 30 -8.23 8.74 -29.05
N ASP A 31 -8.83 7.89 -28.21
CA ASP A 31 -9.34 8.28 -26.91
C ASP A 31 -8.20 8.73 -25.98
N SER A 32 -8.08 10.04 -25.77
CA SER A 32 -7.05 10.64 -24.93
C SER A 32 -7.20 10.27 -23.45
N GLU A 33 -8.42 10.01 -22.97
CA GLU A 33 -8.65 9.65 -21.58
C GLU A 33 -8.11 8.24 -21.30
N LEU A 34 -8.36 7.31 -22.21
CA LEU A 34 -7.81 5.95 -22.13
C LEU A 34 -6.29 5.92 -22.31
N LEU A 35 -5.73 6.72 -23.22
CA LEU A 35 -4.27 6.85 -23.38
C LEU A 35 -3.61 7.45 -22.13
N ASN A 36 -4.26 8.42 -21.47
CA ASN A 36 -3.80 8.98 -20.21
C ASN A 36 -3.88 7.94 -19.07
N ARG A 37 -4.97 7.16 -18.98
CA ARG A 37 -5.07 6.04 -18.01
C ARG A 37 -3.94 5.03 -18.20
N LEU A 38 -3.76 4.56 -19.44
CA LEU A 38 -2.73 3.59 -19.79
C LEU A 38 -1.32 4.09 -19.41
N PHE A 39 -1.01 5.37 -19.67
CA PHE A 39 0.25 5.97 -19.26
C PHE A 39 0.43 6.00 -17.75
N ARG A 40 -0.60 6.39 -16.99
CA ARG A 40 -0.55 6.44 -15.52
C ARG A 40 -0.34 5.06 -14.92
N ASP A 41 -1.05 4.05 -15.40
CA ASP A 41 -0.93 2.69 -14.87
C ASP A 41 0.51 2.17 -15.04
N PHE A 42 1.14 2.40 -16.21
CA PHE A 42 2.56 2.10 -16.40
C PHE A 42 3.49 2.97 -15.55
N HIS A 43 3.21 4.26 -15.40
CA HIS A 43 4.02 5.16 -14.59
C HIS A 43 4.05 4.72 -13.11
N THR A 44 2.90 4.33 -12.57
CA THR A 44 2.76 3.81 -11.21
C THR A 44 3.51 2.49 -11.06
N ILE A 45 3.36 1.53 -11.99
CA ILE A 45 4.13 0.27 -11.97
C ILE A 45 5.64 0.54 -11.96
N LYS A 46 6.12 1.51 -12.77
CA LYS A 46 7.53 1.92 -12.77
C LYS A 46 7.96 2.49 -11.41
N GLY A 47 7.19 3.44 -10.87
CA GLY A 47 7.48 4.10 -9.60
C GLY A 47 7.52 3.14 -8.42
N SER A 48 6.45 2.36 -8.24
CA SER A 48 6.36 1.32 -7.21
C SER A 48 7.45 0.27 -7.42
N GLY A 49 7.70 -0.18 -8.66
CA GLY A 49 8.75 -1.15 -8.97
C GLY A 49 10.14 -0.69 -8.52
N ALA A 50 10.51 0.57 -8.78
CA ALA A 50 11.77 1.13 -8.32
C ALA A 50 11.84 1.20 -6.78
N MET A 51 10.76 1.60 -6.12
CA MET A 51 10.66 1.73 -4.66
C MET A 51 10.81 0.38 -3.95
N PHE A 52 10.21 -0.68 -4.48
CA PHE A 52 10.24 -2.03 -3.90
C PHE A 52 11.40 -2.90 -4.42
N GLY A 53 12.37 -2.28 -5.12
CA GLY A 53 13.60 -2.94 -5.55
C GLY A 53 13.49 -3.77 -6.83
N PHE A 54 12.36 -3.75 -7.53
CA PHE A 54 12.18 -4.36 -8.86
C PHE A 54 12.73 -3.44 -9.97
N SER A 55 14.04 -3.20 -9.94
CA SER A 55 14.71 -2.32 -10.89
C SER A 55 14.52 -2.76 -12.35
N HIS A 56 14.50 -4.07 -12.60
CA HIS A 56 14.23 -4.66 -13.91
C HIS A 56 12.80 -4.39 -14.42
N VAL A 57 11.81 -4.40 -13.52
CA VAL A 57 10.42 -4.03 -13.86
C VAL A 57 10.34 -2.54 -14.17
N SER A 58 10.94 -1.69 -13.33
CA SER A 58 11.00 -0.25 -13.56
C SER A 58 11.66 0.10 -14.90
N ASP A 59 12.83 -0.48 -15.19
CA ASP A 59 13.56 -0.23 -16.43
C ASP A 59 12.79 -0.67 -17.67
N PHE A 60 12.14 -1.84 -17.62
CA PHE A 60 11.30 -2.32 -18.70
C PHE A 60 10.07 -1.41 -18.90
N THR A 61 9.37 -1.08 -17.81
CA THR A 61 8.12 -0.31 -17.84
C THR A 61 8.35 1.11 -18.34
N HIS A 62 9.48 1.74 -18.01
CA HIS A 62 9.88 3.04 -18.54
C HIS A 62 9.95 3.05 -20.09
N ARG A 63 10.37 1.95 -20.73
CA ARG A 63 10.39 1.86 -22.20
C ARG A 63 9.00 1.81 -22.80
N VAL A 64 8.08 1.11 -22.14
CA VAL A 64 6.66 1.03 -22.53
C VAL A 64 6.02 2.41 -22.36
N GLU A 65 6.21 3.04 -21.20
CA GLU A 65 5.73 4.38 -20.88
C GLU A 65 6.19 5.42 -21.91
N THR A 66 7.46 5.38 -22.34
CA THR A 66 7.98 6.27 -23.39
C THR A 66 7.21 6.12 -24.72
N ALA A 67 6.82 4.88 -25.06
CA ALA A 67 6.04 4.63 -26.27
C ALA A 67 4.63 5.22 -26.16
N ILE A 68 3.96 5.01 -25.03
CA ILE A 68 2.62 5.57 -24.76
C ILE A 68 2.68 7.10 -24.73
N ASP A 69 3.68 7.70 -24.09
CA ASP A 69 3.89 9.15 -24.05
C ASP A 69 4.09 9.74 -25.46
N THR A 70 4.79 9.03 -26.34
CA THR A 70 4.95 9.44 -27.73
C THR A 70 3.61 9.50 -28.48
N VAL A 71 2.70 8.56 -28.18
CA VAL A 71 1.32 8.59 -28.70
C VAL A 71 0.54 9.76 -28.12
N ARG A 72 0.60 9.99 -26.80
CA ARG A 72 -0.08 11.11 -26.12
C ARG A 72 0.33 12.47 -26.68
N GLN A 73 1.60 12.62 -27.04
CA GLN A 73 2.13 13.82 -27.69
C GLN A 73 1.74 13.94 -29.18
N GLY A 74 0.98 13.00 -29.72
CA GLY A 74 0.53 12.98 -31.11
C GLY A 74 1.65 12.75 -32.13
N LYS A 75 2.82 12.26 -31.70
CA LYS A 75 3.98 12.02 -32.58
C LYS A 75 3.80 10.75 -33.41
N ILE A 76 3.10 9.75 -32.87
CA ILE A 76 2.70 8.51 -33.53
C ILE A 76 1.24 8.20 -33.18
N THR A 77 0.55 7.39 -33.99
CA THR A 77 -0.80 6.92 -33.67
C THR A 77 -0.75 5.61 -32.89
N PHE A 78 -1.75 5.36 -32.03
CA PHE A 78 -1.92 4.07 -31.39
C PHE A 78 -2.40 3.04 -32.43
N SER A 79 -1.48 2.32 -33.05
CA SER A 79 -1.78 1.33 -34.11
C SER A 79 -2.08 -0.05 -33.50
N ASP A 80 -2.69 -0.93 -34.31
CA ASP A 80 -2.88 -2.36 -33.94
C ASP A 80 -1.53 -3.04 -33.60
N GLU A 81 -0.45 -2.66 -34.31
CA GLU A 81 0.91 -3.14 -34.01
C GLU A 81 1.39 -2.68 -32.63
N LEU A 82 1.12 -1.42 -32.26
CA LEU A 82 1.48 -0.93 -30.92
C LEU A 82 0.60 -1.57 -29.83
N MET A 83 -0.70 -1.78 -30.11
CA MET A 83 -1.60 -2.50 -29.22
C MET A 83 -1.06 -3.89 -28.88
N ASP A 84 -0.69 -4.67 -29.90
CA ASP A 84 -0.15 -6.03 -29.72
C ASP A 84 1.17 -6.01 -28.92
N LEU A 85 2.01 -5.00 -29.12
CA LEU A 85 3.26 -4.85 -28.37
C LEU A 85 3.03 -4.45 -26.91
N VAL A 86 2.03 -3.62 -26.63
CA VAL A 86 1.69 -3.21 -25.26
C VAL A 86 1.04 -4.37 -24.50
N LEU A 87 0.21 -5.21 -25.15
CA LEU A 87 -0.29 -6.46 -24.57
C LEU A 87 0.86 -7.44 -24.24
N GLN A 88 1.81 -7.60 -25.16
CA GLN A 88 3.02 -8.40 -24.89
C GLN A 88 3.86 -7.81 -23.76
N ALA A 89 3.91 -6.48 -23.64
CA ALA A 89 4.61 -5.80 -22.56
C ALA A 89 3.92 -6.02 -21.21
N ARG A 90 2.58 -5.99 -21.15
CA ARG A 90 1.78 -6.36 -19.98
C ARG A 90 2.13 -7.78 -19.52
N ASP A 91 2.13 -8.75 -20.43
CA ASP A 91 2.47 -10.14 -20.11
C ASP A 91 3.94 -10.33 -19.71
N GLN A 92 4.83 -9.51 -20.27
CA GLN A 92 6.23 -9.48 -19.86
C GLN A 92 6.37 -8.90 -18.44
N ILE A 93 5.68 -7.81 -18.12
CA ILE A 93 5.70 -7.21 -16.76
C ILE A 93 5.20 -8.22 -15.75
N LEU A 94 4.09 -8.93 -16.03
CA LEU A 94 3.60 -10.00 -15.17
C LEU A 94 4.69 -11.06 -14.87
N ARG A 95 5.41 -11.51 -15.91
CA ARG A 95 6.53 -12.45 -15.75
C ARG A 95 7.71 -11.88 -14.96
N LEU A 96 8.00 -10.59 -15.09
CA LEU A 96 9.08 -9.91 -14.36
C LEU A 96 8.72 -9.70 -12.88
N ILE A 97 7.43 -9.62 -12.55
CA ILE A 97 6.89 -9.42 -11.21
C ILE A 97 6.73 -10.75 -10.45
N ASP A 98 6.44 -11.85 -11.14
CA ASP A 98 6.26 -13.20 -10.58
C ASP A 98 7.57 -13.91 -10.16
N VAL A 99 8.65 -13.15 -9.97
CA VAL A 99 9.97 -13.69 -9.63
C VAL A 99 10.12 -13.89 -8.12
N GLU A 100 10.86 -14.93 -7.72
CA GLU A 100 11.18 -15.19 -6.31
C GLU A 100 12.22 -14.20 -5.76
N ASP A 101 13.15 -13.73 -6.60
CA ASP A 101 14.18 -12.76 -6.24
C ASP A 101 14.00 -11.45 -7.07
N PRO A 102 13.60 -10.33 -6.43
CA PRO A 102 13.45 -9.02 -7.09
C PRO A 102 14.75 -8.45 -7.66
N GLN A 103 15.92 -8.95 -7.25
CA GLN A 103 17.22 -8.53 -7.76
C GLN A 103 17.77 -9.46 -8.85
N ALA A 104 17.01 -10.47 -9.26
CA ALA A 104 17.43 -11.36 -10.33
C ALA A 104 17.65 -10.57 -11.64
N GLU A 105 18.79 -10.79 -12.30
CA GLU A 105 19.04 -10.21 -13.62
C GLU A 105 18.05 -10.78 -14.64
N PHE A 106 17.21 -9.92 -15.20
CA PHE A 106 16.28 -10.27 -16.27
C PHE A 106 16.76 -9.68 -17.59
N ASP A 107 17.64 -10.43 -18.26
CA ASP A 107 18.09 -10.12 -19.60
C ASP A 107 17.84 -11.30 -20.54
N SER A 108 16.58 -11.47 -20.94
CA SER A 108 16.18 -12.51 -21.89
C SER A 108 16.19 -11.96 -23.32
N ALA A 109 16.54 -12.82 -24.28
CA ALA A 109 16.49 -12.46 -25.71
C ALA A 109 15.06 -12.04 -26.15
N GLU A 110 14.04 -12.57 -25.49
CA GLU A 110 12.63 -12.26 -25.72
C GLU A 110 12.30 -10.83 -25.24
N THR A 111 12.73 -10.46 -24.04
CA THR A 111 12.57 -9.10 -23.49
C THR A 111 13.29 -8.08 -24.36
N GLN A 112 14.53 -8.36 -24.77
CA GLN A 112 15.29 -7.49 -25.67
C GLN A 112 14.61 -7.34 -27.04
N ALA A 113 14.08 -8.42 -27.60
CA ALA A 113 13.38 -8.39 -28.89
C ALA A 113 12.09 -7.56 -28.83
N LEU A 114 11.34 -7.66 -27.72
CA LEU A 114 10.14 -6.86 -27.49
C LEU A 114 10.47 -5.36 -27.36
N LEU A 115 11.50 -5.01 -26.57
CA LEU A 115 11.96 -3.63 -26.45
C LEU A 115 12.46 -3.05 -27.78
N ALA A 116 13.12 -3.86 -28.60
CA ALA A 116 13.57 -3.46 -29.93
C ALA A 116 12.38 -3.18 -30.86
N GLN A 117 11.31 -3.98 -30.80
CA GLN A 117 10.09 -3.76 -31.57
C GLN A 117 9.33 -2.51 -31.12
N LEU A 118 9.15 -2.31 -29.81
CA LEU A 118 8.57 -1.08 -29.25
C LEU A 118 9.35 0.16 -29.72
N SER A 119 10.68 0.11 -29.64
CA SER A 119 11.54 1.20 -30.12
C SER A 119 11.43 1.44 -31.64
N ALA A 120 11.31 0.37 -32.43
CA ALA A 120 11.13 0.47 -33.88
C ALA A 120 9.82 1.17 -34.25
N VAL A 121 8.72 0.85 -33.55
CA VAL A 121 7.41 1.49 -33.74
C VAL A 121 7.46 2.97 -33.35
N VAL A 122 8.11 3.29 -32.23
CA VAL A 122 8.24 4.68 -31.74
C VAL A 122 9.13 5.54 -32.65
N THR A 123 10.18 4.95 -33.23
CA THR A 123 11.19 5.69 -34.02
C THR A 123 10.99 5.60 -35.54
N GLY A 124 10.10 4.71 -36.01
CA GLY A 124 9.81 4.50 -37.43
C GLY A 124 10.96 3.85 -38.24
N LYS A 125 11.92 3.19 -37.59
CA LYS A 125 13.06 2.53 -38.24
C LYS A 125 12.98 1.01 -38.05
N PRO A 126 13.13 0.19 -39.11
CA PRO A 126 13.07 -1.26 -38.99
C PRO A 126 14.27 -1.81 -38.22
N THR A 127 14.00 -2.81 -37.39
CA THR A 127 14.93 -3.56 -36.54
C THR A 127 15.96 -4.30 -37.39
N VAL A 128 17.25 -3.97 -37.23
CA VAL A 128 18.36 -4.84 -37.65
C VAL A 128 19.03 -5.35 -36.39
N SER A 129 18.95 -6.65 -36.19
CA SER A 129 19.63 -7.38 -35.12
C SER A 129 21.05 -7.75 -35.56
N GLU A 130 22.07 -7.34 -34.81
CA GLU A 130 23.28 -8.14 -34.56
C GLU A 130 23.98 -7.63 -33.27
N PRO A 131 24.63 -8.51 -32.48
CA PRO A 131 25.13 -8.20 -31.15
C PRO A 131 26.56 -7.68 -31.21
N GLU A 132 26.85 -6.52 -30.60
CA GLU A 132 28.24 -6.05 -30.48
C GLU A 132 28.66 -5.88 -29.02
N LYS A 133 29.63 -6.72 -28.65
CA LYS A 133 30.40 -6.72 -27.41
C LYS A 133 31.14 -5.39 -27.19
N ALA A 134 31.20 -5.03 -25.91
CA ALA A 134 32.19 -4.21 -25.22
C ALA A 134 33.42 -3.73 -26.02
N ALA A 135 33.60 -2.40 -26.08
CA ALA A 135 34.91 -1.77 -25.99
C ALA A 135 34.79 -0.32 -25.48
N SER A 136 35.49 -0.10 -24.36
CA SER A 136 35.92 1.19 -23.80
C SER A 136 36.46 2.17 -24.85
N LEU A 137 36.19 3.47 -24.64
CA LEU A 137 37.23 4.50 -24.68
C LEU A 137 36.76 5.76 -23.95
N ALA A 138 37.45 6.03 -22.85
CA ALA A 138 37.52 7.33 -22.22
C ALA A 138 38.13 8.35 -23.19
N THR A 139 37.59 9.57 -23.20
CA THR A 139 38.43 10.76 -23.34
C THR A 139 37.87 11.88 -22.48
N ALA A 140 38.75 12.34 -21.59
CA ALA A 140 38.54 13.45 -20.70
C ALA A 140 38.39 14.78 -21.46
N GLY A 141 37.45 15.59 -21.00
CA GLY A 141 37.38 17.02 -21.26
C GLY A 141 36.97 17.72 -19.96
N GLN A 142 37.96 18.07 -19.14
CA GLN A 142 37.80 18.94 -17.97
C GLN A 142 37.27 20.31 -18.41
N VAL A 143 36.17 20.78 -17.80
CA VAL A 143 36.02 22.21 -17.51
C VAL A 143 35.34 22.40 -16.15
N ALA A 144 36.14 22.92 -15.23
CA ALA A 144 35.83 23.81 -14.10
C ALA A 144 34.65 23.49 -13.15
N ASP A 145 35.06 23.10 -11.94
CA ASP A 145 34.53 23.52 -10.65
C ASP A 145 33.86 24.91 -10.66
N GLN A 146 32.56 24.93 -10.37
CA GLN A 146 31.92 26.00 -9.61
C GLN A 146 30.93 25.38 -8.62
N SER A 147 31.44 25.07 -7.44
CA SER A 147 30.66 25.12 -6.21
C SER A 147 30.02 26.51 -6.05
N VAL A 148 28.74 26.62 -6.38
CA VAL A 148 27.91 27.74 -5.93
C VAL A 148 26.81 27.16 -5.06
N GLY A 149 26.98 27.32 -3.75
CA GLY A 149 25.89 27.17 -2.80
C GLY A 149 24.73 28.06 -3.26
N ARG A 150 23.64 27.43 -3.68
CA ARG A 150 22.37 28.11 -3.89
C ARG A 150 21.46 27.68 -2.75
N THR A 151 21.24 28.61 -1.83
CA THR A 151 19.98 28.66 -1.07
C THR A 151 18.81 28.57 -2.06
N PRO A 152 17.81 27.71 -1.83
CA PRO A 152 16.69 27.59 -2.75
C PRO A 152 15.82 28.85 -2.69
N SER A 153 15.59 29.44 -3.87
CA SER A 153 14.53 30.41 -4.15
C SER A 153 13.40 29.65 -4.86
N PRO A 154 12.11 30.03 -4.72
CA PRO A 154 10.97 29.19 -5.08
C PRO A 154 11.04 28.77 -6.56
N GLN A 155 11.27 27.49 -6.82
CA GLN A 155 11.27 26.96 -8.19
C GLN A 155 9.81 26.85 -8.66
N ALA A 156 9.52 27.40 -9.83
CA ALA A 156 8.23 27.21 -10.49
C ALA A 156 7.95 25.71 -10.69
N ILE A 157 6.70 25.30 -10.51
CA ILE A 157 6.29 23.90 -10.64
C ILE A 157 6.57 23.39 -12.07
N PRO A 158 7.22 22.22 -12.25
CA PRO A 158 7.39 21.62 -13.57
C PRO A 158 6.03 21.43 -14.25
N ALA A 159 5.89 21.92 -15.49
CA ALA A 159 4.61 21.92 -16.20
C ALA A 159 4.05 20.50 -16.43
N ASP A 160 4.93 19.53 -16.66
CA ASP A 160 4.53 18.14 -16.90
C ASP A 160 3.97 17.50 -15.61
N PHE A 161 4.59 17.74 -14.46
CA PHE A 161 4.07 17.32 -13.15
C PHE A 161 2.74 17.99 -12.82
N LEU A 162 2.62 19.30 -13.06
CA LEU A 162 1.37 20.01 -12.81
C LEU A 162 0.23 19.47 -13.67
N ALA A 163 0.48 19.25 -14.97
CA ALA A 163 -0.52 18.68 -15.87
C ALA A 163 -0.97 17.27 -15.43
N GLU A 164 -0.02 16.42 -15.03
CA GLU A 164 -0.29 15.06 -14.55
C GLU A 164 -1.15 15.05 -13.28
N VAL A 165 -0.76 15.84 -12.28
CA VAL A 165 -1.46 15.89 -10.99
C VAL A 165 -2.84 16.56 -11.10
N GLU A 166 -3.00 17.56 -11.98
CA GLU A 166 -4.31 18.17 -12.26
C GLU A 166 -5.29 17.15 -12.88
N GLU A 167 -4.85 16.31 -13.82
CA GLU A 167 -5.68 15.22 -14.36
C GLU A 167 -6.09 14.20 -13.28
N LEU A 168 -5.18 13.86 -12.36
CA LEU A 168 -5.45 12.96 -11.25
C LEU A 168 -6.47 13.54 -10.27
N PHE A 169 -6.39 14.84 -9.97
CA PHE A 169 -7.39 15.50 -9.16
C PHE A 169 -8.76 15.57 -9.86
N ASP A 170 -8.81 15.72 -11.19
CA ASP A 170 -10.07 15.66 -11.94
C ASP A 170 -10.68 14.26 -11.89
N SER A 171 -9.83 13.23 -11.96
CA SER A 171 -10.23 11.82 -11.78
C SER A 171 -10.85 11.59 -10.40
N ILE A 172 -10.28 12.14 -9.32
CA ILE A 172 -10.89 12.07 -7.97
C ILE A 172 -12.31 12.64 -7.97
N ASN A 173 -12.53 13.79 -8.60
CA ASN A 173 -13.86 14.41 -8.70
C ASN A 173 -14.86 13.50 -9.43
N SER A 174 -14.46 12.87 -10.53
CA SER A 174 -15.31 11.92 -11.27
C SER A 174 -15.66 10.69 -10.45
N ILE A 175 -14.65 10.07 -9.82
CA ILE A 175 -14.84 8.87 -9.00
C ILE A 175 -15.78 9.16 -7.83
N VAL A 176 -15.62 10.30 -7.16
CA VAL A 176 -16.53 10.71 -6.08
C VAL A 176 -17.96 10.93 -6.60
N ALA A 177 -18.14 11.51 -7.78
CA ALA A 177 -19.46 11.70 -8.37
C ALA A 177 -20.17 10.36 -8.65
N GLU A 178 -19.42 9.36 -9.11
CA GLU A 178 -19.93 7.99 -9.33
C GLU A 178 -20.24 7.28 -8.00
N LEU A 179 -19.38 7.41 -7.00
CA LEU A 179 -19.59 6.85 -5.65
C LEU A 179 -20.82 7.43 -4.94
N ARG A 180 -21.33 8.60 -5.33
CA ARG A 180 -22.62 9.11 -4.81
C ARG A 180 -23.82 8.30 -5.30
N ALA A 181 -23.70 7.64 -6.45
CA ALA A 181 -24.76 6.79 -6.98
C ALA A 181 -24.76 5.41 -6.30
N ASP A 182 -23.57 4.89 -5.97
CA ASP A 182 -23.39 3.68 -5.19
C ASP A 182 -22.14 3.78 -4.30
N HIS A 183 -22.37 4.05 -3.01
CA HIS A 183 -21.31 4.21 -2.02
C HIS A 183 -20.53 2.91 -1.76
N ASN A 184 -21.05 1.74 -2.12
CA ASN A 184 -20.39 0.46 -1.83
C ASN A 184 -19.65 -0.15 -3.03
N GLU A 185 -19.50 0.60 -4.13
CA GLU A 185 -18.82 0.10 -5.32
C GLU A 185 -17.30 -0.05 -5.09
N ALA A 186 -16.89 -1.26 -4.71
CA ALA A 186 -15.51 -1.58 -4.32
C ALA A 186 -14.47 -1.24 -5.40
N LYS A 187 -14.83 -1.35 -6.68
CA LYS A 187 -13.94 -0.97 -7.78
C LYS A 187 -13.63 0.53 -7.77
N LEU A 188 -14.65 1.36 -7.54
CA LEU A 188 -14.48 2.81 -7.48
C LEU A 188 -13.73 3.25 -6.22
N ILE A 189 -13.94 2.57 -5.08
CA ILE A 189 -13.17 2.80 -3.85
C ILE A 189 -11.68 2.47 -4.07
N ASN A 190 -11.37 1.34 -4.72
CA ASN A 190 -10.00 0.98 -5.07
C ASN A 190 -9.37 1.98 -6.04
N LYS A 191 -10.12 2.42 -7.06
CA LYS A 191 -9.68 3.43 -8.01
C LYS A 191 -9.39 4.77 -7.32
N LEU A 192 -10.23 5.18 -6.38
CA LEU A 192 -10.03 6.40 -5.58
C LEU A 192 -8.74 6.32 -4.76
N TYR A 193 -8.54 5.21 -4.04
CA TYR A 193 -7.33 4.94 -3.27
C TYR A 193 -6.07 5.04 -4.13
N ARG A 194 -6.02 4.33 -5.26
CA ARG A 194 -4.84 4.34 -6.15
C ARG A 194 -4.58 5.69 -6.81
N THR A 195 -5.65 6.44 -7.13
CA THR A 195 -5.52 7.79 -7.70
C THR A 195 -4.81 8.72 -6.71
N ILE A 196 -5.20 8.68 -5.43
CA ILE A 196 -4.55 9.48 -4.38
C ILE A 196 -3.11 9.02 -4.12
N HIS A 197 -2.88 7.70 -4.10
CA HIS A 197 -1.54 7.11 -3.94
C HIS A 197 -0.58 7.54 -5.07
N THR A 198 -1.08 7.60 -6.30
CA THR A 198 -0.28 8.05 -7.45
C THR A 198 0.12 9.53 -7.31
N ILE A 199 -0.79 10.38 -6.85
CA ILE A 199 -0.47 11.80 -6.56
C ILE A 199 0.60 11.89 -5.47
N GLN A 200 0.50 11.08 -4.42
CA GLN A 200 1.52 11.02 -3.36
C GLN A 200 2.90 10.64 -3.92
N GLY A 201 2.96 9.61 -4.78
CA GLY A 201 4.19 9.16 -5.43
C GLY A 201 4.82 10.25 -6.30
N SER A 202 4.02 10.89 -7.16
CA SER A 202 4.47 11.99 -8.00
C SER A 202 4.93 13.18 -7.14
N ALA A 203 4.19 13.56 -6.10
CA ALA A 203 4.58 14.65 -5.19
C ALA A 203 5.91 14.36 -4.48
N THR A 204 6.11 13.13 -4.01
CA THR A 204 7.36 12.69 -3.36
C THR A 204 8.55 12.77 -4.33
N MET A 205 8.37 12.30 -5.57
CA MET A 205 9.42 12.29 -6.59
C MET A 205 9.90 13.71 -6.94
N TYR A 206 8.99 14.67 -6.96
CA TYR A 206 9.28 16.07 -7.26
C TYR A 206 9.57 16.93 -6.01
N GLU A 207 9.76 16.30 -4.84
CA GLU A 207 10.08 16.95 -3.56
C GLU A 207 8.99 17.93 -3.05
N TYR A 208 7.72 17.70 -3.41
CA TYR A 208 6.57 18.42 -2.88
C TYR A 208 6.06 17.79 -1.56
N GLU A 209 6.89 17.86 -0.51
CA GLU A 209 6.64 17.21 0.80
C GLU A 209 5.25 17.52 1.38
N GLN A 210 4.81 18.77 1.32
CA GLN A 210 3.52 19.18 1.90
C GLN A 210 2.32 18.55 1.18
N LEU A 211 2.41 18.36 -0.14
CA LEU A 211 1.37 17.68 -0.91
C LEU A 211 1.43 16.17 -0.62
N ALA A 212 2.63 15.57 -0.61
CA ALA A 212 2.81 14.15 -0.33
C ALA A 212 2.26 13.76 1.05
N ASP A 213 2.62 14.51 2.10
CA ASP A 213 2.13 14.29 3.47
C ASP A 213 0.60 14.39 3.56
N PHE A 214 -0.01 15.30 2.80
CA PHE A 214 -1.45 15.48 2.80
C PHE A 214 -2.15 14.35 2.03
N CYS A 215 -1.62 13.95 0.86
CA CYS A 215 -2.12 12.79 0.11
C CYS A 215 -2.10 11.52 0.97
N TYR A 216 -1.03 11.27 1.73
CA TYR A 216 -0.94 10.14 2.65
C TYR A 216 -2.10 10.08 3.66
N GLN A 217 -2.49 11.24 4.19
CA GLN A 217 -3.56 11.31 5.19
C GLN A 217 -4.94 11.03 4.58
N VAL A 218 -5.21 11.56 3.38
CA VAL A 218 -6.44 11.28 2.64
C VAL A 218 -6.48 9.83 2.17
N GLU A 219 -5.36 9.32 1.64
CA GLU A 219 -5.19 7.94 1.21
C GLU A 219 -5.51 6.97 2.36
N SER A 220 -4.97 7.23 3.55
CA SER A 220 -5.21 6.40 4.73
C SER A 220 -6.70 6.31 5.10
N ALA A 221 -7.42 7.43 5.03
CA ALA A 221 -8.86 7.45 5.29
C ALA A 221 -9.66 6.66 4.22
N VAL A 222 -9.29 6.75 2.95
CA VAL A 222 -9.92 5.97 1.87
C VAL A 222 -9.55 4.49 1.98
N ASN A 223 -8.33 4.17 2.40
CA ASN A 223 -7.90 2.79 2.64
C ASN A 223 -8.73 2.13 3.75
N ALA A 224 -9.14 2.88 4.79
CA ALA A 224 -10.06 2.37 5.81
C ALA A 224 -11.39 1.90 5.19
N VAL A 225 -11.94 2.61 4.20
CA VAL A 225 -13.13 2.17 3.46
C VAL A 225 -12.83 0.96 2.60
N LYS A 226 -11.72 0.97 1.85
CA LYS A 226 -11.28 -0.14 1.00
C LYS A 226 -11.19 -1.46 1.77
N GLN A 227 -10.66 -1.41 2.98
CA GLN A 227 -10.51 -2.56 3.87
C GLN A 227 -11.80 -2.92 4.62
N GLY A 228 -12.89 -2.16 4.42
CA GLY A 228 -14.19 -2.40 5.04
C GLY A 228 -14.30 -1.93 6.50
N PHE A 229 -13.35 -1.11 6.98
CA PHE A 229 -13.35 -0.53 8.33
C PHE A 229 -14.22 0.73 8.44
N ALA A 230 -14.50 1.40 7.32
CA ALA A 230 -15.39 2.55 7.27
C ALA A 230 -16.39 2.42 6.11
N LEU A 231 -17.57 3.00 6.28
CA LEU A 231 -18.52 3.19 5.18
C LEU A 231 -18.36 4.60 4.64
N ILE A 232 -18.27 4.72 3.32
CA ILE A 232 -18.28 6.03 2.67
C ILE A 232 -19.73 6.51 2.60
N ASN A 233 -19.98 7.74 3.05
CA ASN A 233 -21.28 8.40 2.99
C ASN A 233 -21.11 9.75 2.29
N ASP A 234 -22.20 10.47 2.03
CA ASP A 234 -22.13 11.75 1.30
C ASP A 234 -21.28 12.81 2.01
N GLU A 235 -21.22 12.79 3.34
CA GLU A 235 -20.38 13.69 4.14
C GLU A 235 -18.89 13.38 3.97
N ALA A 236 -18.52 12.10 3.96
CA ALA A 236 -17.15 11.65 3.66
C ALA A 236 -16.73 12.00 2.23
N LEU A 237 -17.64 11.83 1.27
CA LEU A 237 -17.41 12.23 -0.11
C LEU A 237 -17.23 13.76 -0.23
N ASP A 238 -18.01 14.55 0.51
CA ASP A 238 -17.82 16.01 0.60
C ASP A 238 -16.46 16.38 1.21
N LEU A 239 -16.00 15.64 2.22
CA LEU A 239 -14.68 15.83 2.83
C LEU A 239 -13.54 15.48 1.87
N ILE A 240 -13.68 14.39 1.10
CA ILE A 240 -12.70 13.99 0.09
C ILE A 240 -12.61 15.04 -1.03
N LEU A 241 -13.74 15.62 -1.46
CA LEU A 241 -13.73 16.73 -2.43
C LEU A 241 -13.07 17.99 -1.87
N GLN A 242 -13.35 18.33 -0.60
CA GLN A 242 -12.70 19.46 0.06
C GLN A 242 -11.19 19.23 0.21
N ALA A 243 -10.77 18.00 0.53
CA ALA A 243 -9.37 17.62 0.55
C ALA A 243 -8.75 17.71 -0.85
N ASN A 244 -9.46 17.29 -1.90
CA ASN A 244 -9.02 17.38 -3.29
C ASN A 244 -8.75 18.82 -3.73
N GLU A 245 -9.66 19.74 -3.43
CA GLU A 245 -9.46 21.17 -3.69
C GLU A 245 -8.27 21.73 -2.90
N LEU A 246 -8.13 21.37 -1.62
CA LEU A 246 -6.98 21.82 -0.83
C LEU A 246 -5.66 21.25 -1.31
N MET A 247 -5.61 19.99 -1.76
CA MET A 247 -4.43 19.39 -2.39
C MET A 247 -4.03 20.21 -3.62
N ARG A 248 -4.98 20.60 -4.50
CA ARG A 248 -4.70 21.53 -5.62
C ARG A 248 -4.14 22.86 -5.15
N PHE A 249 -4.70 23.45 -4.10
CA PHE A 249 -4.21 24.73 -3.57
C PHE A 249 -2.78 24.67 -3.03
N THR A 250 -2.30 23.50 -2.57
CA THR A 250 -0.89 23.36 -2.15
C THR A 250 0.12 23.55 -3.29
N LEU A 251 -0.32 23.42 -4.54
CA LEU A 251 0.49 23.64 -5.74
C LEU A 251 0.55 25.12 -6.18
N ASP A 252 -0.28 26.02 -5.64
CA ASP A 252 -0.24 27.43 -6.02
C ASP A 252 0.85 28.20 -5.24
N LEU A 253 2.07 28.20 -5.77
CA LEU A 253 3.28 28.83 -5.20
C LEU A 253 3.19 30.36 -5.00
N ASN A 254 2.10 31.03 -5.39
CA ASN A 254 1.93 32.47 -5.15
C ASN A 254 1.25 32.82 -3.82
N ASN A 255 0.84 31.83 -3.02
CA ASN A 255 0.29 32.09 -1.70
C ASN A 255 1.01 31.23 -0.65
N PRO A 256 2.17 31.68 -0.13
CA PRO A 256 2.91 30.94 0.88
C PRO A 256 2.00 30.71 2.08
N ALA A 257 1.52 29.47 2.20
CA ALA A 257 0.73 28.92 3.29
C ALA A 257 0.08 30.00 4.17
N ASP A 258 -0.99 30.63 3.68
CA ASP A 258 -1.86 31.43 4.54
C ASP A 258 -2.25 30.51 5.70
N VAL A 259 -1.97 30.95 6.94
CA VAL A 259 -2.26 30.21 8.18
C VAL A 259 -3.72 29.72 8.18
N SER A 260 -4.61 30.44 7.50
CA SER A 260 -5.99 30.04 7.22
C SER A 260 -6.10 28.68 6.48
N HIS A 261 -5.31 28.44 5.45
CA HIS A 261 -5.32 27.19 4.68
C HIS A 261 -4.67 26.03 5.43
N GLN A 262 -3.59 26.27 6.19
CA GLN A 262 -3.02 25.24 7.07
C GLN A 262 -4.00 24.80 8.15
N ASN A 263 -4.77 25.73 8.71
CA ASN A 263 -5.81 25.40 9.68
C ASN A 263 -6.96 24.61 9.03
N LYS A 264 -7.37 24.96 7.81
CA LYS A 264 -8.39 24.18 7.05
C LYS A 264 -7.90 22.78 6.70
N LEU A 265 -6.63 22.64 6.31
CA LEU A 265 -5.98 21.35 6.08
C LEU A 265 -6.06 20.50 7.35
N ALA A 266 -5.58 21.02 8.48
CA ALA A 266 -5.64 20.30 9.76
C ALA A 266 -7.07 19.94 10.20
N ASP A 267 -8.05 20.80 9.92
CA ASP A 267 -9.47 20.56 10.22
C ASP A 267 -10.06 19.44 9.36
N ILE A 268 -9.82 19.45 8.05
CA ILE A 268 -10.29 18.38 7.14
C ILE A 268 -9.59 17.06 7.43
N VAL A 269 -8.30 17.08 7.75
CA VAL A 269 -7.56 15.88 8.19
C VAL A 269 -8.18 15.34 9.47
N GLY A 270 -8.43 16.20 10.46
CA GLY A 270 -9.10 15.82 11.69
C GLY A 270 -10.47 15.22 11.42
N GLN A 271 -11.27 15.82 10.54
CA GLN A 271 -12.60 15.31 10.17
C GLN A 271 -12.55 14.00 9.39
N LEU A 272 -11.55 13.77 8.53
CA LEU A 272 -11.36 12.50 7.83
C LEU A 272 -10.90 11.39 8.79
N GLN A 273 -10.01 11.72 9.74
CA GLN A 273 -9.60 10.82 10.82
C GLN A 273 -10.77 10.51 11.76
N ASP A 274 -11.51 11.52 12.19
CA ASP A 274 -12.70 11.39 13.03
C ASP A 274 -13.81 10.65 12.28
N TRP A 275 -13.98 10.83 10.97
CA TRP A 275 -14.94 10.07 10.18
C TRP A 275 -14.59 8.59 10.14
N ALA A 276 -13.32 8.27 9.85
CA ALA A 276 -12.81 6.90 9.89
C ALA A 276 -13.02 6.25 11.28
N VAL A 277 -13.05 7.06 12.34
CA VAL A 277 -13.32 6.63 13.73
C VAL A 277 -14.81 6.64 14.10
N SER A 278 -15.65 7.54 13.57
CA SER A 278 -17.03 7.79 14.05
C SER A 278 -18.06 6.73 13.65
N LEU A 279 -17.78 5.96 12.59
CA LEU A 279 -18.65 4.85 12.18
C LEU A 279 -18.52 3.63 13.09
N ASP A 280 -17.45 3.52 13.87
CA ASP A 280 -17.36 2.55 14.98
C ASP A 280 -18.43 2.83 16.06
N ASP A 281 -18.67 4.10 16.41
CA ASP A 281 -19.68 4.47 17.42
C ASP A 281 -21.13 4.23 16.94
N ALA A 282 -21.43 4.46 15.66
CA ALA A 282 -22.76 4.28 15.09
C ALA A 282 -23.12 2.80 14.85
N ALA A 283 -22.15 1.99 14.42
CA ALA A 283 -22.28 0.53 14.32
C ALA A 283 -22.47 -0.10 15.71
N HIS A 284 -21.78 0.43 16.74
CA HIS A 284 -21.98 0.04 18.14
C HIS A 284 -23.35 0.45 18.71
N ALA A 285 -23.89 1.62 18.33
CA ALA A 285 -25.19 2.09 18.81
C ALA A 285 -26.40 1.34 18.22
N GLN A 286 -26.32 0.85 16.97
CA GLN A 286 -27.38 0.04 16.35
C GLN A 286 -27.27 -1.46 16.65
N SER A 287 -26.07 -1.97 16.99
CA SER A 287 -25.88 -3.35 17.46
C SER A 287 -26.38 -3.57 18.90
N ALA A 288 -26.55 -2.51 19.69
CA ALA A 288 -27.08 -2.55 21.06
C ALA A 288 -28.58 -2.93 21.21
N LYS A 289 -29.26 -3.37 20.14
CA LYS A 289 -30.64 -3.91 20.18
C LYS A 289 -30.81 -5.29 19.53
N GLY A 290 -29.75 -6.10 19.47
CA GLY A 290 -29.84 -7.57 19.27
C GLY A 290 -30.01 -8.31 20.61
N PRO A 291 -30.53 -9.56 20.62
CA PRO A 291 -31.04 -10.22 21.83
C PRO A 291 -29.93 -10.41 22.86
N GLY A 292 -30.17 -9.96 24.09
CA GLY A 292 -29.19 -9.98 25.18
C GLY A 292 -28.47 -11.31 25.33
N VAL A 293 -27.17 -11.29 25.07
CA VAL A 293 -26.24 -12.35 25.48
C VAL A 293 -25.65 -11.91 26.81
N GLY A 294 -25.81 -12.77 27.81
CA GLY A 294 -25.52 -12.47 29.21
C GLY A 294 -24.09 -12.01 29.45
N ALA A 295 -23.95 -11.08 30.40
CA ALA A 295 -22.69 -10.59 30.92
C ALA A 295 -21.74 -11.74 31.31
N ALA A 296 -20.78 -12.05 30.43
CA ALA A 296 -19.59 -12.79 30.82
C ALA A 296 -18.78 -11.93 31.80
N LYS A 297 -18.33 -12.53 32.90
CA LYS A 297 -17.57 -11.86 33.96
C LYS A 297 -16.32 -11.19 33.36
N LYS A 298 -16.24 -9.85 33.46
CA LYS A 298 -15.01 -9.07 33.19
C LYS A 298 -13.85 -9.63 34.01
N VAL A 299 -12.80 -10.11 33.33
CA VAL A 299 -11.47 -10.26 33.93
C VAL A 299 -10.81 -8.90 33.80
N GLU A 300 -10.79 -8.12 34.87
CA GLU A 300 -10.06 -6.85 34.89
C GLU A 300 -8.55 -7.12 35.01
N GLY A 301 -7.76 -6.63 34.05
CA GLY A 301 -6.31 -6.43 34.21
C GLY A 301 -5.38 -7.46 33.57
N LEU A 302 -5.70 -8.00 32.39
CA LEU A 302 -4.70 -8.76 31.62
C LEU A 302 -3.55 -7.82 31.18
N LYS A 303 -2.31 -8.32 31.20
CA LYS A 303 -1.20 -7.68 30.50
C LYS A 303 -1.04 -8.40 29.17
N ILE A 304 -1.17 -7.65 28.08
CA ILE A 304 -1.28 -8.18 26.73
C ILE A 304 -0.08 -7.68 25.92
N LEU A 305 0.57 -8.56 25.18
CA LEU A 305 1.58 -8.18 24.20
C LEU A 305 0.96 -8.30 22.81
N ILE A 306 0.96 -7.22 22.06
CA ILE A 306 0.52 -7.18 20.66
C ILE A 306 1.79 -7.06 19.82
N VAL A 307 2.01 -8.02 18.93
CA VAL A 307 3.19 -8.06 18.08
C VAL A 307 2.71 -8.05 16.64
N GLU A 308 2.86 -6.89 16.01
CA GLU A 308 2.26 -6.59 14.72
C GLU A 308 3.01 -5.41 14.10
N ASP A 309 3.59 -5.63 12.92
CA ASP A 309 4.38 -4.67 12.15
C ASP A 309 3.48 -3.70 11.37
N GLU A 310 2.27 -4.13 11.02
CA GLU A 310 1.28 -3.28 10.38
C GLU A 310 0.58 -2.36 11.40
N PHE A 311 0.73 -1.04 11.26
CA PHE A 311 0.16 -0.06 12.19
C PHE A 311 -1.36 -0.24 12.40
N VAL A 312 -2.12 -0.50 11.33
CA VAL A 312 -3.59 -0.61 11.39
C VAL A 312 -4.03 -1.87 12.13
N SER A 313 -3.50 -3.05 11.77
CA SER A 313 -3.78 -4.30 12.50
C SER A 313 -3.38 -4.18 13.98
N ARG A 314 -2.27 -3.51 14.28
CA ARG A 314 -1.81 -3.29 15.65
C ARG A 314 -2.77 -2.40 16.43
N TYR A 315 -3.19 -1.28 15.84
CA TYR A 315 -4.16 -0.36 16.42
C TYR A 315 -5.50 -1.07 16.69
N LEU A 316 -6.00 -1.87 15.74
CA LEU A 316 -7.23 -2.66 15.92
C LEU A 316 -7.13 -3.66 17.07
N LEU A 317 -6.02 -4.39 17.17
CA LEU A 317 -5.78 -5.30 18.28
C LEU A 317 -5.72 -4.55 19.62
N GLU A 318 -5.13 -3.36 19.66
CA GLU A 318 -5.08 -2.52 20.85
C GLU A 318 -6.49 -2.12 21.31
N GLU A 319 -7.31 -1.62 20.38
CA GLU A 319 -8.69 -1.21 20.65
C GLU A 319 -9.58 -2.39 21.07
N PHE A 320 -9.54 -3.49 20.32
CA PHE A 320 -10.36 -4.66 20.63
C PHE A 320 -9.97 -5.30 21.97
N LEU A 321 -8.70 -5.17 22.38
CA LEU A 321 -8.18 -5.74 23.61
C LEU A 321 -8.24 -4.79 24.81
N ALA A 322 -8.47 -3.49 24.59
CA ALA A 322 -8.59 -2.49 25.65
C ALA A 322 -9.64 -2.83 26.73
N PRO A 323 -10.81 -3.43 26.42
CA PRO A 323 -11.77 -3.86 27.44
C PRO A 323 -11.27 -4.99 28.35
N TYR A 324 -10.23 -5.73 27.93
CA TYR A 324 -9.72 -6.93 28.60
C TYR A 324 -8.43 -6.68 29.40
N GLY A 325 -7.67 -5.62 29.10
CA GLY A 325 -6.41 -5.36 29.77
C GLY A 325 -5.57 -4.22 29.22
N THR A 326 -4.34 -4.13 29.71
CA THR A 326 -3.33 -3.19 29.22
C THR A 326 -2.49 -3.87 28.15
N SER A 327 -2.51 -3.30 26.95
CA SER A 327 -1.66 -3.68 25.82
C SER A 327 -0.29 -3.01 25.93
N HIS A 328 0.74 -3.76 25.56
CA HIS A 328 2.03 -3.25 25.13
C HIS A 328 2.27 -3.77 23.72
N SER A 329 2.90 -2.95 22.88
CA SER A 329 3.00 -3.25 21.46
C SER A 329 4.45 -3.38 21.03
N ALA A 330 4.70 -4.26 20.08
CA ALA A 330 5.98 -4.48 19.42
C ALA A 330 5.78 -4.52 17.91
N VAL A 331 6.65 -3.87 17.15
CA VAL A 331 6.56 -3.80 15.68
C VAL A 331 7.36 -4.88 14.95
N ASP A 332 8.20 -5.60 15.67
CA ASP A 332 8.99 -6.69 15.11
C ASP A 332 9.22 -7.80 16.15
N GLY A 333 9.69 -8.96 15.67
CA GLY A 333 9.92 -10.10 16.55
C GLY A 333 11.07 -9.92 17.55
N TYR A 334 12.06 -9.07 17.27
CA TYR A 334 13.15 -8.81 18.22
C TYR A 334 12.66 -7.98 19.40
N GLU A 335 11.87 -6.94 19.14
CA GLU A 335 11.18 -6.15 20.15
C GLU A 335 10.24 -7.03 20.97
N ALA A 336 9.50 -7.93 20.32
CA ALA A 336 8.61 -8.88 20.99
C ALA A 336 9.33 -9.76 22.02
N VAL A 337 10.41 -10.42 21.60
CA VAL A 337 11.21 -11.29 22.47
C VAL A 337 11.85 -10.49 23.61
N LEU A 338 12.36 -9.30 23.32
CA LEU A 338 12.94 -8.42 24.33
C LEU A 338 11.89 -7.97 25.37
N ALA A 339 10.72 -7.53 24.90
CA ALA A 339 9.61 -7.10 25.75
C ALA A 339 9.09 -8.26 26.61
N PHE A 340 8.96 -9.46 26.04
CA PHE A 340 8.52 -10.66 26.76
C PHE A 340 9.53 -11.06 27.84
N LYS A 341 10.83 -11.13 27.50
CA LYS A 341 11.90 -11.45 28.44
C LYS A 341 11.99 -10.44 29.58
N THR A 342 11.84 -9.15 29.26
CA THR A 342 11.82 -8.07 30.25
C THR A 342 10.64 -8.23 31.20
N ALA A 343 9.44 -8.47 30.67
CA ALA A 343 8.23 -8.69 31.45
C ALA A 343 8.35 -9.89 32.42
N LEU A 344 8.98 -10.99 31.99
CA LEU A 344 9.27 -12.14 32.87
C LEU A 344 10.26 -11.77 33.98
N THR A 345 11.34 -11.08 33.64
CA THR A 345 12.39 -10.68 34.60
C THR A 345 11.87 -9.72 35.67
N GLU A 346 10.97 -8.82 35.28
CA GLU A 346 10.27 -7.90 36.18
C GLU A 346 9.14 -8.53 36.98
N LYS A 347 8.89 -9.83 36.80
CA LYS A 347 7.77 -10.58 37.43
C LYS A 347 6.40 -9.98 37.11
N ARG A 348 6.25 -9.39 35.91
CA ARG A 348 5.00 -8.87 35.37
C ARG A 348 4.73 -9.50 33.99
N PRO A 349 4.52 -10.83 33.94
CA PRO A 349 4.40 -11.58 32.70
C PRO A 349 3.18 -11.16 31.89
N TYR A 350 3.29 -11.27 30.57
CA TYR A 350 2.12 -11.22 29.70
C TYR A 350 1.24 -12.45 29.93
N ARG A 351 -0.08 -12.26 29.91
CA ARG A 351 -1.08 -13.33 30.02
C ARG A 351 -1.61 -13.75 28.65
N LEU A 352 -1.57 -12.82 27.70
CA LEU A 352 -1.97 -12.99 26.32
C LEU A 352 -0.91 -12.35 25.42
N VAL A 353 -0.58 -13.03 24.32
CA VAL A 353 0.24 -12.53 23.24
C VAL A 353 -0.56 -12.70 21.95
N CYS A 354 -0.86 -11.59 21.28
CA CYS A 354 -1.35 -11.58 19.90
C CYS A 354 -0.15 -11.35 19.00
N LEU A 355 0.08 -12.25 18.05
CA LEU A 355 1.34 -12.34 17.32
C LEU A 355 1.08 -12.55 15.85
N ASP A 356 1.46 -11.59 15.00
CA ASP A 356 1.46 -11.83 13.56
C ASP A 356 2.50 -12.90 13.22
N ILE A 357 2.08 -13.85 12.38
CA ILE A 357 2.98 -14.83 11.80
C ILE A 357 4.00 -14.15 10.88
N MET A 358 3.55 -13.18 10.08
CA MET A 358 4.33 -12.62 8.99
C MET A 358 4.83 -11.22 9.35
N MET A 359 6.03 -11.14 9.95
CA MET A 359 6.70 -9.88 10.28
C MET A 359 8.13 -9.87 9.72
N PRO A 360 8.71 -8.70 9.40
CA PRO A 360 10.10 -8.59 8.95
C PRO A 360 11.11 -9.04 10.03
N GLY A 361 12.20 -9.64 9.59
CA GLY A 361 13.27 -10.11 10.47
C GLY A 361 12.93 -11.42 11.17
N LEU A 362 12.51 -11.35 12.44
CA LEU A 362 12.16 -12.53 13.23
C LEU A 362 10.65 -12.79 13.12
N ASP A 363 10.27 -13.83 12.37
CA ASP A 363 8.87 -14.16 12.12
C ASP A 363 8.13 -14.62 13.39
N GLY A 364 6.79 -14.59 13.36
CA GLY A 364 5.97 -14.96 14.52
C GLY A 364 6.16 -16.40 14.98
N ARG A 365 6.51 -17.33 14.08
CA ARG A 365 6.72 -18.75 14.44
C ARG A 365 7.97 -18.88 15.30
N GLU A 366 9.04 -18.19 14.92
CA GLU A 366 10.28 -18.14 15.69
C GLU A 366 10.09 -17.40 17.02
N VAL A 367 9.32 -16.29 17.03
CA VAL A 367 8.95 -15.59 18.26
C VAL A 367 8.18 -16.51 19.22
N ALA A 368 7.20 -17.28 18.74
CA ALA A 368 6.45 -18.21 19.59
C ALA A 368 7.32 -19.33 20.16
N LYS A 369 8.23 -19.90 19.37
CA LYS A 369 9.22 -20.87 19.86
C LYS A 369 10.08 -20.28 20.96
N GLU A 370 10.53 -19.04 20.77
CA GLU A 370 11.37 -18.34 21.73
C GLU A 370 10.63 -18.00 23.02
N ILE A 371 9.35 -17.60 22.93
CA ILE A 371 8.46 -17.43 24.09
C ILE A 371 8.37 -18.73 24.89
N ARG A 372 8.09 -19.86 24.24
CA ARG A 372 8.01 -21.17 24.94
C ARG A 372 9.36 -21.60 25.52
N ARG A 373 10.48 -21.29 24.83
CA ARG A 373 11.84 -21.54 25.33
C ARG A 373 12.10 -20.76 26.62
N LEU A 374 11.76 -19.46 26.63
CA LEU A 374 11.93 -18.57 27.78
C LEU A 374 11.04 -18.99 28.95
N GLU A 375 9.78 -19.36 28.71
CA GLU A 375 8.87 -19.87 29.73
C GLU A 375 9.45 -21.12 30.42
N LYS A 376 10.04 -22.04 29.65
CA LYS A 376 10.69 -23.24 30.17
C LYS A 376 12.00 -22.93 30.92
N GLU A 377 12.86 -22.09 30.36
CA GLU A 377 14.15 -21.72 30.96
C GLU A 377 13.95 -21.01 32.31
N LEU A 378 12.96 -20.13 32.38
CA LEU A 378 12.65 -19.33 33.57
C LEU A 378 11.62 -19.99 34.50
N HIS A 379 11.22 -21.24 34.22
CA HIS A 379 10.29 -22.04 35.03
C HIS A 379 8.97 -21.30 35.32
N VAL A 380 8.34 -20.75 34.27
CA VAL A 380 7.07 -20.03 34.38
C VAL A 380 5.94 -21.02 34.66
N ASP A 381 5.30 -20.90 35.83
CA ASP A 381 4.24 -21.81 36.29
C ASP A 381 2.96 -21.72 35.43
N THR A 382 2.65 -20.53 34.91
CA THR A 382 1.46 -20.28 34.09
C THR A 382 1.86 -19.61 32.78
N PRO A 383 2.08 -20.40 31.72
CA PRO A 383 2.37 -19.90 30.39
C PRO A 383 1.31 -18.93 29.89
N CYS A 384 1.73 -17.96 29.08
CA CYS A 384 0.82 -17.06 28.39
C CYS A 384 0.04 -17.81 27.30
N LYS A 385 -1.12 -17.26 26.95
CA LYS A 385 -1.85 -17.65 25.75
C LYS A 385 -1.26 -16.95 24.54
N VAL A 386 -0.91 -17.70 23.50
CA VAL A 386 -0.38 -17.16 22.25
C VAL A 386 -1.43 -17.35 21.16
N VAL A 387 -1.93 -16.23 20.64
CA VAL A 387 -2.87 -16.17 19.52
C VAL A 387 -2.11 -15.68 18.30
N MET A 388 -2.08 -16.50 17.26
CA MET A 388 -1.47 -16.13 15.99
C MET A 388 -2.47 -15.38 15.11
N THR A 389 -2.11 -14.18 14.64
CA THR A 389 -2.84 -13.49 13.57
C THR A 389 -2.24 -13.88 12.23
N THR A 390 -3.08 -14.13 11.22
CA THR A 390 -2.59 -14.60 9.91
C THR A 390 -3.53 -14.29 8.77
N ALA A 391 -2.98 -13.85 7.63
CA ALA A 391 -3.68 -13.79 6.35
C ALA A 391 -3.77 -15.16 5.65
N LEU A 392 -3.03 -16.18 6.12
CA LEU A 392 -2.96 -17.48 5.47
C LEU A 392 -4.22 -18.32 5.72
N THR A 393 -4.79 -18.85 4.65
CA THR A 393 -5.92 -19.79 4.66
C THR A 393 -5.48 -21.26 4.63
N ASP A 394 -4.18 -21.55 4.65
CA ASP A 394 -3.70 -22.95 4.65
C ASP A 394 -3.83 -23.60 6.03
N ASP A 395 -4.88 -24.41 6.17
CA ASP A 395 -5.21 -25.11 7.40
C ASP A 395 -4.13 -26.11 7.85
N LYS A 396 -3.28 -26.62 6.93
CA LYS A 396 -2.20 -27.55 7.31
C LYS A 396 -1.13 -26.89 8.17
N ILE A 397 -0.74 -25.66 7.84
CA ILE A 397 0.29 -24.92 8.59
C ILE A 397 -0.23 -24.55 9.99
N LYS A 398 -1.53 -24.22 10.09
CA LYS A 398 -2.20 -23.95 11.37
C LYS A 398 -2.21 -25.19 12.26
N ASP A 399 -2.59 -26.34 11.70
CA ASP A 399 -2.65 -27.61 12.43
C ASP A 399 -1.27 -28.06 12.93
N GLU A 400 -0.22 -27.90 12.13
CA GLU A 400 1.15 -28.27 12.52
C GLU A 400 1.67 -27.47 13.72
N LEU A 401 1.42 -26.16 13.74
CA LEU A 401 1.89 -25.26 14.79
C LEU A 401 1.09 -25.40 16.08
N LEU A 402 -0.23 -25.63 15.99
CA LEU A 402 -1.07 -26.05 17.12
C LEU A 402 -0.57 -27.39 17.69
N ALA A 403 -0.31 -28.38 16.84
CA ALA A 403 0.16 -29.69 17.26
C ALA A 403 1.55 -29.65 17.90
N ALA A 404 2.41 -28.72 17.47
CA ALA A 404 3.72 -28.48 18.07
C ALA A 404 3.66 -27.77 19.43
N GLY A 405 2.50 -27.22 19.81
CA GLY A 405 2.28 -26.57 21.10
C GLY A 405 2.92 -25.18 21.24
N PHE A 406 3.23 -24.51 20.12
CA PHE A 406 3.83 -23.17 20.15
C PHE A 406 2.77 -22.07 20.31
N CYS A 407 1.57 -22.26 19.77
CA CYS A 407 0.43 -21.35 19.91
C CYS A 407 -0.81 -22.06 20.46
N ASP A 408 -1.74 -21.28 21.00
CA ASP A 408 -3.00 -21.75 21.58
C ASP A 408 -4.19 -21.59 20.63
N ALA A 409 -4.15 -20.60 19.72
CA ALA A 409 -5.21 -20.34 18.74
C ALA A 409 -4.75 -19.48 17.57
N TYR A 410 -5.64 -19.35 16.58
CA TYR A 410 -5.48 -18.51 15.40
C TYR A 410 -6.62 -17.52 15.23
N LEU A 411 -6.30 -16.37 14.65
CA LEU A 411 -7.25 -15.38 14.16
C LEU A 411 -6.90 -15.06 12.70
N SER A 412 -7.86 -15.22 11.79
CA SER A 412 -7.68 -14.84 10.38
C SER A 412 -7.73 -13.33 10.23
N LYS A 413 -6.85 -12.77 9.38
CA LYS A 413 -7.00 -11.43 8.83
C LYS A 413 -8.02 -11.49 7.66
N PRO A 414 -8.91 -10.49 7.49
CA PRO A 414 -9.05 -9.28 8.32
C PRO A 414 -9.60 -9.62 9.73
N LEU A 415 -9.08 -8.93 10.75
CA LEU A 415 -9.42 -9.20 12.15
C LEU A 415 -10.87 -8.81 12.43
N GLN A 416 -11.66 -9.75 12.94
CA GLN A 416 -13.07 -9.52 13.26
C GLN A 416 -13.27 -9.51 14.77
N LEU A 417 -13.87 -8.42 15.29
CA LEU A 417 -14.13 -8.23 16.73
C LEU A 417 -14.90 -9.39 17.34
N ASP A 418 -15.92 -9.91 16.66
CA ASP A 418 -16.72 -11.04 17.15
C ASP A 418 -15.88 -12.32 17.33
N LYS A 419 -15.02 -12.63 16.36
CA LYS A 419 -14.12 -13.80 16.45
C LYS A 419 -13.09 -13.65 17.56
N LEU A 420 -12.54 -12.45 17.74
CA LEU A 420 -11.61 -12.18 18.83
C LEU A 420 -12.34 -12.29 20.18
N ASN A 421 -13.54 -11.76 20.31
CA ASN A 421 -14.34 -11.87 21.53
C ASN A 421 -14.66 -13.32 21.88
N GLU A 422 -15.12 -14.12 20.90
CA GLU A 422 -15.36 -15.56 21.08
C GLU A 422 -14.08 -16.27 21.56
N LEU A 423 -12.94 -15.94 20.96
CA LEU A 423 -11.65 -16.52 21.33
C LEU A 423 -11.24 -16.15 22.76
N ILE A 424 -11.33 -14.87 23.13
CA ILE A 424 -10.98 -14.39 24.47
C ILE A 424 -11.90 -15.03 25.52
N ILE A 425 -13.20 -15.14 25.24
CA ILE A 425 -14.16 -15.83 26.10
C ILE A 425 -13.78 -17.31 26.27
N SER A 426 -13.33 -17.97 25.19
CA SER A 426 -12.91 -19.38 25.25
C SER A 426 -11.73 -19.60 26.20
N PHE A 427 -10.81 -18.63 26.30
CA PHE A 427 -9.69 -18.70 27.23
C PHE A 427 -10.06 -18.35 28.67
N GLN A 428 -11.22 -17.73 28.91
CA GLN A 428 -11.74 -17.44 30.25
C GLN A 428 -12.53 -18.61 30.85
N ALA A 429 -12.94 -19.58 30.02
CA ALA A 429 -13.73 -20.74 30.43
C ALA A 429 -12.87 -21.93 30.96
N VAL A 430 -11.55 -21.78 30.96
CA VAL A 430 -10.54 -22.75 31.42
C VAL A 430 -9.83 -22.19 32.64
#